data_AF-A0A7L4NTQ4-F1
#
_entry.id   AF-A0A7L4NTQ4-F1
#
_cell.length_a   1.000
_cell.length_b   1.000
_cell.length_c   1.000
_cell.angle_alpha   90.00
_cell.angle_beta   90.00
_cell.angle_gamma   90.00
#
_symmetry.space_group_name_H-M   'P 1'
#
loop_
_entity.id
_entity.type
_entity.pdbx_description
1 polymer ?
#
loop_
_entity_poly.entity_id
_entity_poly.type
_entity_poly.pdbx_seq_one_letter_code
_entity_poly.pdbx_strand_id
1 'polypeptide(L)'
;MKEGNKYQTIAFMAGYLILLFMYAVGVYDFIMVHSSNAEEYILRNFAPSAVAYFANYPLLPLAFWVLNLATGIAAPILLLLRQKIAVWVALTSGVADLVLMFISFTFLNPWKLSAPKLLRLI
;
A
#
# COMPACT_ATOMS: atom_id res chain seq x y z
N MET A 1 18.40 -7.17 32.66
CA MET A 1 17.68 -7.43 31.39
C MET A 1 18.64 -8.17 30.46
N LYS A 2 18.36 -9.42 30.08
CA LYS A 2 19.26 -10.22 29.20
C LYS A 2 19.38 -9.53 27.85
N GLU A 3 20.59 -9.34 27.34
CA GLU A 3 20.88 -8.58 26.11
C GLU A 3 20.08 -9.05 24.88
N GLY A 4 19.69 -10.33 24.81
CA GLY A 4 18.81 -10.85 23.76
C GLY A 4 17.43 -10.17 23.65
N ASN A 5 16.91 -9.59 24.73
CA ASN A 5 15.62 -8.88 24.72
C ASN A 5 15.74 -7.49 24.06
N LYS A 6 16.90 -6.84 24.17
CA LYS A 6 17.11 -5.49 23.62
C LYS A 6 17.07 -5.49 22.09
N TYR A 7 17.77 -6.42 21.44
CA TYR A 7 17.79 -6.52 19.99
C TYR A 7 16.43 -6.92 19.40
N GLN A 8 15.70 -7.81 20.08
CA GLN A 8 14.33 -8.18 19.69
C GLN A 8 13.38 -6.97 19.77
N THR A 9 13.48 -6.18 20.83
CA THR A 9 12.67 -4.97 20.99
C THR A 9 12.98 -3.93 19.91
N ILE A 10 14.26 -3.70 19.62
CA ILE A 10 14.69 -2.76 18.56
C ILE A 10 14.19 -3.22 17.19
N ALA A 11 14.34 -4.51 16.87
CA ALA A 11 13.86 -5.07 15.61
C ALA A 11 12.34 -4.91 15.46
N PHE A 12 11.59 -5.15 16.53
CA PHE A 12 10.14 -4.96 16.54
C PHE A 12 9.74 -3.49 16.31
N MET A 13 10.41 -2.56 16.98
CA MET A 13 10.18 -1.11 16.79
C MET A 13 10.53 -0.65 15.37
N ALA A 14 11.64 -1.13 14.82
CA ALA A 14 12.05 -0.82 13.46
C ALA A 14 11.04 -1.34 12.44
N GLY A 15 10.60 -2.60 12.57
CA GLY A 15 9.58 -3.17 11.71
C GLY A 15 8.26 -2.40 11.78
N TYR A 16 7.82 -2.01 12.99
CA TYR A 16 6.64 -1.19 13.19
C TYR A 16 6.73 0.17 12.48
N LEU A 17 7.87 0.87 12.61
CA LEU A 17 8.08 2.16 11.95
C LEU A 17 8.13 2.05 10.43
N ILE A 18 8.77 1.00 9.90
CA ILE A 18 8.81 0.73 8.46
C ILE A 18 7.38 0.50 7.94
N LEU A 19 6.58 -0.31 8.63
CA LEU A 19 5.20 -0.56 8.23
C LEU A 19 4.35 0.71 8.24
N LEU A 20 4.44 1.52 9.30
CA LEU A 20 3.75 2.81 9.35
C LEU A 20 4.17 3.74 8.21
N PHE A 21 5.46 3.81 7.93
CA PHE A 21 5.98 4.61 6.82
C PHE A 21 5.42 4.13 5.48
N MET A 22 5.40 2.82 5.23
CA MET A 22 4.82 2.26 4.00
C MET A 22 3.33 2.60 3.86
N TYR A 23 2.55 2.50 4.93
CA TYR A 23 1.14 2.90 4.89
C TYR A 23 0.96 4.41 4.68
N ALA A 24 1.83 5.25 5.25
CA ALA A 24 1.80 6.69 4.99
C ALA A 24 2.06 7.01 3.51
N VAL A 25 3.04 6.34 2.89
CA VAL A 25 3.28 6.44 1.44
C VAL A 25 2.06 5.96 0.66
N GLY A 26 1.48 4.81 1.03
CA GLY A 26 0.29 4.28 0.36
C GLY A 26 -0.93 5.21 0.42
N VAL A 27 -1.14 5.89 1.56
CA VAL A 27 -2.19 6.93 1.68
C VAL A 27 -1.87 8.14 0.82
N TYR A 28 -0.62 8.60 0.82
CA TYR A 28 -0.20 9.72 -0.02
C TYR A 28 -0.44 9.41 -1.50
N ASP A 29 0.00 8.23 -1.97
CA ASP A 29 -0.19 7.78 -3.34
C ASP A 29 -1.68 7.69 -3.69
N PHE A 30 -2.50 7.13 -2.79
CA PHE A 30 -3.95 7.07 -2.97
C PHE A 30 -4.56 8.47 -3.15
N ILE A 31 -4.21 9.42 -2.29
CA ILE A 31 -4.71 10.80 -2.37
C ILE A 31 -4.27 11.43 -3.69
N MET A 32 -2.99 11.32 -4.04
CA MET A 32 -2.45 11.96 -5.24
C MET A 32 -3.09 11.41 -6.50
N VAL A 33 -3.23 10.09 -6.62
CA VAL A 33 -3.87 9.40 -7.76
C VAL A 33 -5.35 9.77 -7.93
N HIS A 34 -6.03 10.18 -6.86
CA HIS A 34 -7.45 10.58 -6.90
C HIS A 34 -7.67 12.09 -6.73
N SER A 35 -6.60 12.88 -6.74
CA SER A 35 -6.65 14.34 -6.64
C SER A 35 -6.79 14.99 -8.02
N SER A 36 -7.08 16.29 -8.06
CA SER A 36 -7.08 17.08 -9.30
C SER A 36 -5.73 17.09 -10.04
N ASN A 37 -4.64 16.71 -9.36
CA ASN A 37 -3.28 16.67 -9.92
C ASN A 37 -2.83 15.23 -10.25
N ALA A 38 -3.77 14.27 -10.32
CA ALA A 38 -3.49 12.86 -10.52
C ALA A 38 -2.60 12.59 -11.75
N GLU A 39 -2.93 13.19 -12.89
CA GLU A 39 -2.19 12.98 -14.13
C GLU A 39 -0.72 13.40 -14.01
N GLU A 40 -0.45 14.60 -13.46
CA GLU A 40 0.91 15.10 -13.24
C GLU A 40 1.69 14.19 -12.29
N TYR A 41 1.09 13.82 -11.17
CA TYR A 41 1.71 12.91 -10.19
C TYR A 41 2.01 11.54 -10.80
N ILE A 42 1.09 10.98 -11.57
CA ILE A 42 1.26 9.68 -12.22
C ILE A 42 2.37 9.76 -13.27
N LEU A 43 2.39 10.78 -14.13
CA LEU A 43 3.42 10.94 -15.17
C LEU A 43 4.81 11.21 -14.60
N ARG A 44 4.90 11.84 -13.42
CA ARG A 44 6.16 12.08 -12.73
C ARG A 44 6.79 10.80 -12.18
N ASN A 45 5.97 9.87 -11.70
CA ASN A 45 6.45 8.69 -10.96
C ASN A 45 6.30 7.36 -11.73
N PHE A 46 5.42 7.31 -12.73
CA PHE A 46 5.05 6.10 -13.48
C PHE A 46 5.08 6.32 -15.00
N ALA A 47 4.94 5.24 -15.77
CA ALA A 47 4.84 5.32 -17.23
C ALA A 47 3.54 6.02 -17.68
N PRO A 48 3.49 6.64 -18.88
CA PRO A 48 2.25 7.25 -19.40
C PRO A 48 1.04 6.31 -19.49
N SER A 49 1.29 5.01 -19.67
CA SER A 49 0.26 3.96 -19.61
C SER A 49 -0.44 3.87 -18.25
N ALA A 50 0.18 4.36 -17.17
CA ALA A 50 -0.39 4.36 -15.83
C ALA A 50 -1.55 5.35 -15.67
N VAL A 51 -1.57 6.46 -16.43
CA VAL A 51 -2.69 7.41 -16.38
C VAL A 51 -3.99 6.71 -16.79
N ALA A 52 -3.96 5.96 -17.90
CA ALA A 52 -5.12 5.21 -18.37
C ALA A 52 -5.54 4.09 -17.41
N TYR A 53 -4.58 3.47 -16.72
CA TYR A 53 -4.83 2.44 -15.71
C TYR A 53 -5.59 3.01 -14.51
N PHE A 54 -5.11 4.11 -13.93
CA PHE A 54 -5.74 4.71 -12.76
C PHE A 54 -7.02 5.48 -13.10
N ALA A 55 -7.12 6.08 -14.29
CA ALA A 55 -8.34 6.75 -14.74
C ALA A 55 -9.53 5.79 -14.90
N ASN A 56 -9.26 4.52 -15.22
CA ASN A 56 -10.29 3.48 -15.39
C ASN A 56 -10.23 2.43 -14.28
N TYR A 57 -9.74 2.81 -13.09
CA TYR A 57 -9.56 1.86 -11.99
C TYR A 57 -10.93 1.37 -11.49
N PRO A 58 -11.21 0.04 -11.52
CA PRO A 58 -12.54 -0.44 -11.17
C PRO A 58 -12.84 -0.25 -9.67
N LEU A 59 -14.12 -0.06 -9.36
CA LEU A 59 -14.59 0.22 -7.99
C LEU A 59 -14.27 -0.90 -6.99
N LEU A 60 -14.27 -2.16 -7.44
CA LEU A 60 -14.03 -3.31 -6.56
C LEU A 60 -12.56 -3.35 -6.03
N PRO A 61 -11.52 -3.33 -6.88
CA PRO A 61 -10.13 -3.08 -6.47
C PRO A 61 -9.98 -1.82 -5.59
N LEU A 62 -10.65 -0.73 -5.95
CA LEU A 62 -10.60 0.51 -5.17
C LEU A 62 -11.09 0.32 -3.73
N ALA A 63 -12.20 -0.41 -3.55
CA ALA A 63 -12.74 -0.71 -2.23
C ALA A 63 -11.76 -1.54 -1.38
N PHE A 64 -11.08 -2.52 -1.97
CA PHE A 64 -10.04 -3.29 -1.27
C PHE A 64 -8.82 -2.44 -0.93
N TRP A 65 -8.42 -1.51 -1.80
CA TRP A 65 -7.32 -0.58 -1.50
C TRP A 65 -7.66 0.33 -0.31
N VAL A 66 -8.86 0.93 -0.30
CA VAL A 66 -9.32 1.74 0.83
C VAL A 66 -9.42 0.92 2.11
N LEU A 67 -9.94 -0.31 2.04
CA LEU A 67 -10.05 -1.21 3.19
C LEU A 67 -8.67 -1.55 3.77
N ASN A 68 -7.69 -1.86 2.91
CA ASN A 68 -6.31 -2.10 3.30
C ASN A 68 -5.71 -0.88 4.01
N LEU A 69 -5.81 0.32 3.42
CA LEU A 69 -5.25 1.53 4.04
C LEU A 69 -5.91 1.85 5.39
N ALA A 70 -7.24 1.78 5.45
CA ALA A 70 -7.99 2.09 6.67
C ALA A 70 -7.65 1.12 7.81
N THR A 71 -7.63 -0.19 7.52
CA THR A 71 -7.35 -1.21 8.54
C THR A 71 -5.86 -1.31 8.87
N GLY A 72 -4.97 -1.09 7.90
CA GLY A 72 -3.53 -1.07 8.09
C GLY A 72 -3.03 0.06 8.99
N ILE A 73 -3.71 1.21 8.99
CA ILE A 73 -3.44 2.33 9.90
C ILE A 73 -4.16 2.14 11.24
N ALA A 74 -5.39 1.61 11.22
CA ALA A 74 -6.14 1.38 12.46
C ALA A 74 -5.51 0.30 13.35
N ALA A 75 -4.95 -0.77 12.77
CA ALA A 75 -4.32 -1.85 13.52
C ALA A 75 -3.19 -1.40 14.48
N PRO A 76 -2.17 -0.63 14.05
CA PRO A 76 -1.12 -0.16 14.95
C PRO A 76 -1.66 0.78 16.04
N ILE A 77 -2.65 1.63 15.73
CA ILE A 77 -3.31 2.49 16.74
C ILE A 77 -4.00 1.62 17.79
N LEU A 78 -4.78 0.62 17.36
CA LEU A 78 -5.47 -0.31 18.26
C LEU A 78 -4.50 -1.15 19.09
N LEU A 79 -3.34 -1.50 18.53
CA LEU A 79 -2.26 -2.21 19.24
C LEU A 79 -1.68 -1.35 20.37
N LEU A 80 -1.43 -0.06 20.11
CA LEU A 80 -0.99 0.90 21.14
C LEU A 80 -2.04 1.06 22.25
N LEU A 81 -3.32 1.02 21.88
CA LEU A 81 -4.45 1.00 22.82
C LEU A 81 -4.68 -0.36 23.50
N ARG A 82 -3.82 -1.36 23.23
CA ARG A 82 -3.89 -2.73 23.78
C ARG A 82 -5.22 -3.44 23.50
N GLN A 83 -5.86 -3.10 22.39
CA GLN A 83 -7.14 -3.70 22.00
C GLN A 83 -6.90 -5.07 21.35
N LYS A 84 -7.60 -6.09 21.84
CA LYS A 84 -7.49 -7.48 21.32
C LYS A 84 -7.92 -7.59 19.84
N ILE A 85 -8.75 -6.66 19.37
CA ILE A 85 -9.21 -6.62 17.97
C ILE A 85 -8.11 -6.18 17.00
N ALA A 86 -7.00 -5.60 17.47
CA ALA A 86 -5.91 -5.12 16.62
C ALA A 86 -5.36 -6.20 15.68
N VAL A 87 -5.30 -7.45 16.15
CA VAL A 87 -4.86 -8.60 15.33
C VAL A 87 -5.81 -8.85 14.18
N TRP A 88 -7.12 -8.85 14.44
CA TRP A 88 -8.13 -9.04 13.40
C TRP A 88 -8.13 -7.90 12.38
N VAL A 89 -7.95 -6.67 12.84
CA VAL A 89 -7.85 -5.50 11.95
C VAL A 89 -6.59 -5.59 11.07
N ALA A 90 -5.45 -6.02 11.62
CA ALA A 90 -4.23 -6.26 10.83
C ALA A 90 -4.42 -7.37 9.78
N LEU A 91 -5.11 -8.46 10.16
CA LEU A 91 -5.42 -9.57 9.25
C LEU A 91 -6.34 -9.11 8.11
N THR A 92 -7.37 -8.31 8.40
CA THR A 92 -8.23 -7.72 7.37
C THR A 92 -7.43 -6.90 6.36
N SER A 93 -6.44 -6.12 6.83
CA SER A 93 -5.56 -5.36 5.94
C SER A 93 -4.77 -6.26 4.99
N GLY A 94 -4.15 -7.31 5.54
CA GLY A 94 -3.37 -8.27 4.74
C GLY A 94 -4.23 -9.05 3.75
N VAL A 95 -5.43 -9.50 4.15
CA VAL A 95 -6.36 -10.19 3.25
C VAL A 95 -6.85 -9.26 2.15
N ALA A 96 -7.17 -8.00 2.47
CA ALA A 96 -7.57 -7.01 1.48
C ALA A 96 -6.46 -6.77 0.44
N ASP A 97 -5.20 -6.67 0.88
CA ASP A 97 -4.05 -6.52 -0.02
C ASP A 97 -3.84 -7.75 -0.91
N LEU A 98 -3.92 -8.96 -0.35
CA LEU A 98 -3.81 -10.19 -1.12
C LEU A 98 -4.90 -10.32 -2.18
N VAL A 99 -6.14 -9.98 -1.84
CA VAL A 99 -7.26 -9.97 -2.79
C VAL A 99 -7.06 -8.89 -3.85
N LEU A 100 -6.62 -7.69 -3.46
CA LEU A 100 -6.31 -6.61 -4.38
C LEU A 100 -5.22 -7.00 -5.38
N MET A 101 -4.16 -7.64 -4.88
CA MET A 101 -3.04 -8.13 -5.66
C MET A 101 -3.51 -9.22 -6.65
N PHE A 102 -4.31 -10.18 -6.17
CA PHE A 102 -4.90 -11.22 -7.00
C PHE A 102 -5.75 -10.63 -8.13
N ILE A 103 -6.68 -9.72 -7.83
CA ILE A 103 -7.54 -9.08 -8.84
C ILE A 103 -6.69 -8.27 -9.83
N SER A 104 -5.71 -7.53 -9.34
CA SER A 104 -4.86 -6.69 -10.18
C SER A 104 -4.06 -7.52 -11.17
N PHE A 105 -3.40 -8.59 -10.72
CA PHE A 105 -2.60 -9.44 -11.61
C PHE A 105 -3.43 -10.28 -12.58
N THR A 106 -4.64 -10.69 -12.20
CA THR A 106 -5.49 -11.53 -13.06
C THR A 106 -6.28 -10.72 -14.09
N PHE A 107 -6.75 -9.51 -13.74
CA PHE A 107 -7.66 -8.75 -14.59
C PHE A 107 -7.10 -7.42 -15.10
N LEU A 108 -6.16 -6.78 -14.39
CA LEU A 108 -5.72 -5.41 -14.67
C LEU A 108 -4.32 -5.30 -15.31
N ASN A 109 -3.57 -6.40 -15.41
CA ASN A 109 -2.26 -6.46 -16.07
C ASN A 109 -1.31 -5.29 -15.71
N PRO A 110 -0.91 -5.16 -14.43
CA PRO A 110 -0.11 -4.04 -13.94
C PRO A 110 1.29 -3.97 -14.56
N TRP A 111 1.75 -5.01 -15.27
CA TRP A 111 3.04 -5.05 -15.98
C TRP A 111 3.22 -3.90 -16.99
N LYS A 112 2.12 -3.30 -17.48
CA LYS A 112 2.16 -2.10 -18.34
C LYS A 112 2.53 -0.82 -17.58
N LEU A 113 2.45 -0.80 -16.25
CA LEU A 113 2.86 0.32 -15.38
C LEU A 113 4.38 0.40 -15.24
N SER A 114 5.06 -0.76 -15.33
CA SER A 114 6.46 -0.95 -14.96
C SER A 114 7.43 -0.98 -16.13
N ALA A 115 6.98 -0.73 -17.37
CA ALA A 115 7.87 -0.70 -18.53
C ALA A 115 8.97 0.37 -18.30
N PRO A 116 10.26 -0.04 -18.15
CA PRO A 116 11.33 0.92 -17.88
C PRO A 116 11.49 1.87 -19.06
N LYS A 117 11.75 3.16 -18.79
CA LYS A 117 12.16 4.13 -19.83
C LYS A 117 13.38 3.65 -20.65
N LEU A 118 14.17 2.71 -20.12
CA LEU A 118 15.37 2.14 -20.73
C LEU A 118 15.11 1.31 -22.01
N LEU A 119 13.90 0.78 -22.23
CA LEU A 119 13.57 0.01 -23.44
C LEU A 119 13.17 0.89 -24.64
N ARG A 120 13.29 2.22 -24.55
CA ARG A 120 12.98 3.17 -25.64
C ARG A 120 14.23 3.73 -26.35
N LEU A 121 15.43 3.23 -26.01
CA LEU A 121 16.71 3.71 -26.56
C LEU A 121 17.54 2.61 -27.23
N ILE A 122 16.95 1.45 -27.50
CA ILE A 122 17.51 0.35 -28.31
C ILE A 122 16.48 -0.01 -29.36
#